data_AF-A0A971VGY7-F1
#
_entry.id   AF-A0A971VGY7-F1
#
_cell.length_a   1.000
_cell.length_b   1.000
_cell.length_c   1.000
_cell.angle_alpha   90.00
_cell.angle_beta   90.00
_cell.angle_gamma   90.00
#
_symmetry.space_group_name_H-M   'P 1'
#
loop_
_entity.id
_entity.type
_entity.pdbx_description
1 polymer ?
#
loop_
_entity_poly.entity_id
_entity_poly.type
_entity_poly.pdbx_seq_one_letter_code
_entity_poly.pdbx_strand_id
1 'polypeptide(L)'
;MALTYHQQKFINRLTIGLSTMGAGFTMRDILYNFRQSFKSFRRFFKAVWNFRSFDYTSTLSVLEVCLKMQLDSFQAESAFKEVDETRLPKEAQLQRCLQLLDNIMKDDYSERCGYDHNFEVFFVPIEGSTCSTMESTATKEQKKHNRKVREKANELQEAEWNELMDILRSNLRNYWT
;
A
#
# COMPACT_ATOMS: atom_id res chain seq x y z
N MET A 1 28.41 27.90 -6.00
CA MET A 1 29.57 27.51 -6.82
C MET A 1 29.30 26.10 -7.33
N ALA A 2 29.25 25.93 -8.65
CA ALA A 2 28.98 24.64 -9.27
C ALA A 2 30.16 23.68 -9.02
N LEU A 3 29.88 22.37 -9.00
CA LEU A 3 30.91 21.36 -8.80
C LEU A 3 31.80 21.25 -10.03
N THR A 4 33.10 21.08 -9.79
CA THR A 4 34.05 20.72 -10.85
C THR A 4 33.82 19.28 -11.30
N TYR A 5 34.22 18.97 -12.54
CA TYR A 5 34.10 17.63 -13.12
C TYR A 5 34.76 16.54 -12.24
N HIS A 6 35.92 16.83 -11.66
CA HIS A 6 36.61 15.88 -10.78
C HIS A 6 35.84 15.60 -9.49
N GLN A 7 35.20 16.63 -8.90
CA GLN A 7 34.35 16.47 -7.72
C GLN A 7 33.09 15.65 -8.06
N GLN A 8 32.44 15.92 -9.20
CA GLN A 8 31.29 15.13 -9.66
C GLN A 8 31.65 13.67 -9.88
N LYS A 9 32.78 13.39 -10.55
CA LYS A 9 33.26 12.03 -10.81
C LYS A 9 33.60 11.27 -9.53
N PHE A 10 34.19 11.95 -8.54
CA PHE A 10 34.50 11.36 -7.24
C PHE A 10 33.23 11.02 -6.44
N ILE A 11 32.26 11.95 -6.39
CA ILE A 11 30.99 11.75 -5.69
C ILE A 11 30.18 10.63 -6.34
N ASN A 12 30.10 10.58 -7.68
CA ASN A 12 29.39 9.50 -8.39
C ASN A 12 29.99 8.11 -8.13
N ARG A 13 31.31 8.03 -7.87
CA ARG A 13 31.94 6.79 -7.43
C ARG A 13 31.56 6.43 -5.99
N LEU A 14 31.52 7.42 -5.09
CA LEU A 14 31.12 7.22 -3.69
C LEU A 14 29.65 6.85 -3.54
N THR A 15 28.77 7.40 -4.37
CA THR A 15 27.33 7.08 -4.38
C THR A 15 27.02 5.81 -5.19
N ILE A 16 28.04 5.05 -5.64
CA ILE A 16 27.88 3.80 -6.42
C ILE A 16 26.97 4.01 -7.65
N GLY A 17 27.07 5.18 -8.30
CA GLY A 17 26.25 5.49 -9.47
C GLY A 17 24.75 5.69 -9.19
N LEU A 18 24.30 5.76 -7.93
CA LEU A 18 22.88 5.99 -7.58
C LEU A 18 22.38 7.41 -7.90
N SER A 19 23.28 8.31 -8.30
CA SER A 19 22.94 9.67 -8.73
C SER A 19 23.61 9.96 -10.07
N THR A 20 22.83 10.13 -11.14
CA THR A 20 23.32 10.71 -12.40
C THR A 20 23.44 12.24 -12.22
N MET A 21 24.48 12.69 -11.50
CA MET A 21 24.72 14.12 -11.31
C MET A 21 25.17 14.76 -12.62
N GLY A 22 24.27 15.51 -13.26
CA GLY A 22 24.56 16.29 -14.46
C GLY A 22 25.38 17.56 -14.19
N ALA A 23 25.79 18.24 -15.26
CA ALA A 23 26.42 19.56 -15.15
C ALA A 23 25.47 20.57 -14.47
N GLY A 24 25.99 21.41 -13.58
CA GLY A 24 25.21 22.47 -12.89
C GLY A 24 24.79 22.16 -11.45
N PHE A 25 24.93 20.94 -10.95
CA PHE A 25 24.66 20.61 -9.55
C PHE A 25 25.63 21.31 -8.59
N THR A 26 25.10 21.89 -7.51
CA THR A 26 25.89 22.45 -6.42
C THR A 26 25.97 21.47 -5.24
N MET A 27 26.95 21.66 -4.34
CA MET A 27 27.04 20.86 -3.10
C MET A 27 25.78 20.96 -2.22
N ARG A 28 25.08 22.10 -2.27
CA ARG A 28 23.83 22.29 -1.54
C ARG A 28 22.74 21.37 -2.08
N ASP A 29 22.65 21.25 -3.40
CA ASP A 29 21.69 20.36 -4.07
C ASP A 29 21.99 18.89 -3.74
N ILE A 30 23.26 18.52 -3.65
CA ILE A 30 23.68 17.17 -3.22
C ILE A 30 23.23 16.87 -1.80
N LEU A 31 23.51 17.77 -0.86
CA LEU A 31 23.11 17.59 0.54
C LEU A 31 21.58 17.53 0.68
N TYR A 32 20.87 18.38 -0.08
CA TYR A 32 19.42 18.37 -0.14
C TYR A 32 18.87 17.03 -0.65
N ASN A 33 19.38 16.56 -1.80
CA ASN A 33 18.97 15.29 -2.39
C ASN A 33 19.30 14.11 -1.50
N PHE A 34 20.51 14.06 -0.92
CA PHE A 34 20.90 13.00 0.00
C PHE A 34 19.99 12.93 1.23
N ARG A 35 19.67 14.10 1.82
CA ARG A 35 18.71 14.19 2.93
C ARG A 35 17.32 13.72 2.52
N GLN A 36 16.87 14.08 1.33
CA GLN A 36 15.58 13.65 0.80
C GLN A 36 15.55 12.14 0.54
N SER A 37 16.60 11.57 -0.07
CA SER A 37 16.74 10.13 -0.29
C SER A 37 16.71 9.34 1.01
N PHE A 38 17.40 9.81 2.07
CA PHE A 38 17.36 9.15 3.37
C PHE A 38 15.97 9.22 4.01
N LYS A 39 15.27 10.36 3.90
CA LYS A 39 13.88 10.48 4.37
C LYS A 39 12.96 9.51 3.63
N SER A 40 13.06 9.42 2.30
CA SER A 40 12.28 8.48 1.49
C SER A 40 12.61 7.04 1.87
N PHE A 41 13.90 6.68 1.94
CA PHE A 41 14.34 5.34 2.34
C PHE A 41 13.77 4.94 3.71
N ARG A 42 13.81 5.84 4.70
CA ARG A 42 13.22 5.58 6.03
C ARG A 42 11.72 5.27 5.96
N ARG A 43 10.97 5.93 5.06
CA ARG A 43 9.53 5.69 4.88
C ARG A 43 9.26 4.35 4.20
N PHE A 44 10.05 4.00 3.17
CA PHE A 44 9.94 2.71 2.48
C PHE A 44 10.53 1.54 3.27
N PHE A 45 11.36 1.79 4.28
CA PHE A 45 12.09 0.74 5.02
C PHE A 45 11.16 -0.36 5.54
N LYS A 46 10.00 0.00 6.10
CA LYS A 46 9.02 -0.99 6.59
C LYS A 46 8.45 -1.84 5.45
N ALA A 47 8.09 -1.21 4.33
CA ALA A 47 7.56 -1.92 3.15
C ALA A 47 8.62 -2.87 2.55
N VAL A 48 9.87 -2.44 2.49
CA VAL A 48 11.00 -3.26 2.01
C VAL A 48 11.31 -4.40 2.98
N TRP A 49 11.30 -4.15 4.28
CA TRP A 49 11.58 -5.17 5.30
C TRP A 49 10.55 -6.31 5.28
N ASN A 50 9.28 -5.97 5.09
CA ASN A 50 8.18 -6.93 5.01
C ASN A 50 7.97 -7.49 3.60
N PHE A 51 8.78 -7.08 2.61
CA PHE A 51 8.57 -7.44 1.22
C PHE A 51 8.67 -8.96 1.02
N ARG A 52 7.71 -9.50 0.28
CA ARG A 52 7.66 -10.87 -0.18
C ARG A 52 7.35 -10.84 -1.67
N SER A 53 8.22 -11.45 -2.48
CA SER A 53 8.12 -11.38 -3.95
C SER A 53 6.88 -12.06 -4.53
N PHE A 54 6.29 -13.01 -3.81
CA PHE A 54 5.12 -13.77 -4.24
C PHE A 54 3.80 -13.20 -3.72
N ASP A 55 3.83 -12.21 -2.83
CA ASP A 55 2.65 -11.68 -2.16
C ASP A 55 2.27 -10.31 -2.73
N TYR A 56 1.06 -10.20 -3.28
CA TYR A 56 0.56 -8.95 -3.84
C TYR A 56 0.40 -7.86 -2.77
N THR A 57 0.20 -8.21 -1.50
CA THR A 57 0.09 -7.23 -0.41
C THR A 57 1.39 -6.44 -0.25
N SER A 58 2.54 -7.02 -0.60
CA SER A 58 3.82 -6.31 -0.62
C SER A 58 3.81 -5.17 -1.65
N THR A 59 3.24 -5.40 -2.83
CA THR A 59 3.06 -4.36 -3.85
C THR A 59 2.13 -3.25 -3.35
N LEU A 60 1.03 -3.61 -2.70
CA LEU A 60 0.09 -2.66 -2.11
C LEU A 60 0.73 -1.83 -0.99
N SER A 61 1.60 -2.43 -0.18
CA SER A 61 2.31 -1.71 0.90
C SER A 61 3.25 -0.63 0.35
N VAL A 62 3.89 -0.88 -0.79
CA VAL A 62 4.74 0.12 -1.47
C VAL A 62 3.87 1.25 -2.01
N LEU A 63 2.74 0.91 -2.64
CA LEU A 63 1.77 1.90 -3.11
C LEU A 63 1.22 2.75 -1.95
N GLU A 64 0.89 2.14 -0.81
CA GLU A 64 0.43 2.83 0.39
C GLU A 64 1.45 3.86 0.87
N VAL A 65 2.74 3.52 0.91
CA VAL A 65 3.81 4.45 1.26
C VAL A 65 3.88 5.62 0.27
N CYS A 66 3.78 5.35 -1.04
CA CYS A 66 3.76 6.39 -2.07
C CYS A 66 2.59 7.37 -1.87
N LEU A 67 1.37 6.85 -1.68
CA LEU A 67 0.17 7.66 -1.51
C LEU A 67 0.20 8.47 -0.20
N LYS A 68 0.71 7.90 0.91
CA LYS A 68 0.96 8.64 2.16
C LYS A 68 1.93 9.78 1.95
N MET A 69 3.03 9.55 1.24
CA MET A 69 4.01 10.59 0.92
C MET A 69 3.40 11.72 0.08
N GLN A 70 2.52 11.37 -0.86
CA GLN A 70 1.80 12.34 -1.67
C GLN A 70 0.80 13.14 -0.84
N LEU A 71 0.03 12.48 0.04
CA LEU A 71 -0.92 13.12 0.96
C LEU A 71 -0.23 14.10 1.90
N ASP A 72 0.87 13.68 2.55
CA ASP A 72 1.69 14.56 3.39
C ASP A 72 2.15 15.81 2.64
N SER A 73 2.46 15.65 1.34
CA SER A 73 2.89 16.76 0.51
C SER A 73 1.74 17.73 0.20
N PHE A 74 0.53 17.22 -0.08
CA PHE A 74 -0.69 18.05 -0.24
C PHE A 74 -1.09 18.78 1.04
N GLN A 75 -0.80 18.22 2.21
CA GLN A 75 -1.09 18.84 3.50
C GLN A 75 0.00 19.83 3.94
N ALA A 76 1.23 19.68 3.43
CA ALA A 76 2.30 20.62 3.70
C ALA A 76 2.09 21.91 2.88
N GLU A 77 1.66 22.99 3.54
CA GLU A 77 1.41 24.33 2.96
C GLU A 77 2.54 24.85 2.06
N SER A 78 3.79 24.40 2.29
CA SER A 78 4.96 24.84 1.51
C SER A 78 5.16 24.13 0.17
N ALA A 79 4.57 22.94 -0.02
CA ALA A 79 4.91 22.06 -1.15
C ALA A 79 4.04 22.33 -2.38
N PHE A 80 2.78 22.71 -2.19
CA PHE A 80 1.84 23.01 -3.28
C PHE A 80 1.26 24.41 -3.11
N LYS A 81 1.52 25.27 -4.08
CA LYS A 81 0.84 26.58 -4.23
C LYS A 81 -0.55 26.40 -4.85
N GLU A 82 -1.23 25.31 -4.52
CA GLU A 82 -2.55 24.97 -5.03
C GLU A 82 -3.61 25.55 -4.08
N VAL A 83 -4.68 26.11 -4.64
CA VAL A 83 -5.79 26.67 -3.84
C VAL A 83 -6.63 25.55 -3.21
N ASP A 84 -7.23 25.83 -2.06
CA ASP A 84 -7.97 24.81 -1.29
C ASP A 84 -9.10 24.14 -2.08
N GLU A 85 -9.77 24.90 -2.95
CA GLU A 85 -10.87 24.41 -3.79
C GLU A 85 -10.46 23.22 -4.68
N THR A 86 -9.21 23.21 -5.15
CA THR A 86 -8.69 22.12 -6.00
C THR A 86 -7.83 21.11 -5.22
N ARG A 87 -7.22 21.54 -4.10
CA ARG A 87 -6.39 20.73 -3.21
C ARG A 87 -7.20 19.75 -2.37
N LEU A 88 -8.26 20.21 -1.70
CA LEU A 88 -9.05 19.41 -0.75
C LEU A 88 -9.72 18.18 -1.40
N PRO A 89 -10.27 18.24 -2.63
CA PRO A 89 -10.79 17.05 -3.29
C PRO A 89 -9.73 15.97 -3.55
N LYS A 90 -8.52 16.38 -3.93
CA LYS A 90 -7.38 15.45 -4.13
C LYS A 90 -6.94 14.82 -2.82
N GLU A 91 -6.90 15.62 -1.74
CA GLU A 91 -6.60 15.15 -0.39
C GLU A 91 -7.59 14.06 0.06
N ALA A 92 -8.89 14.32 -0.08
CA ALA A 92 -9.94 13.37 0.28
C ALA A 92 -9.87 12.07 -0.52
N GLN A 93 -9.54 12.15 -1.81
CA GLN A 93 -9.35 10.98 -2.67
C GLN A 93 -8.14 10.14 -2.24
N LEU A 94 -7.02 10.77 -1.91
CA LEU A 94 -5.84 10.08 -1.36
C LEU A 94 -6.16 9.39 -0.03
N GLN A 95 -6.87 10.07 0.86
CA GLN A 95 -7.33 9.49 2.13
C GLN A 95 -8.24 8.28 1.89
N ARG A 96 -9.15 8.36 0.91
CA ARG A 96 -10.02 7.25 0.53
C ARG A 96 -9.23 6.06 -0.03
N CYS A 97 -8.25 6.30 -0.91
CA CYS A 97 -7.36 5.23 -1.39
C CYS A 97 -6.62 4.53 -0.25
N LEU A 98 -6.09 5.30 0.72
CA LEU A 98 -5.38 4.73 1.87
C LEU A 98 -6.31 3.89 2.76
N GLN A 99 -7.55 4.32 2.95
CA GLN A 99 -8.56 3.53 3.66
C GLN A 99 -8.88 2.22 2.94
N LEU A 100 -9.11 2.26 1.62
CA LEU A 100 -9.39 1.06 0.82
C LEU A 100 -8.21 0.08 0.84
N LEU A 101 -6.98 0.58 0.71
CA LEU A 101 -5.78 -0.25 0.82
C LEU A 101 -5.67 -0.92 2.19
N ASP A 102 -5.93 -0.19 3.28
CA ASP A 102 -5.91 -0.75 4.63
C ASP A 102 -6.95 -1.88 4.80
N ASN A 103 -8.17 -1.68 4.30
CA ASN A 103 -9.22 -2.71 4.30
C ASN A 103 -8.78 -3.96 3.51
N ILE A 104 -8.27 -3.77 2.29
CA ILE A 104 -7.83 -4.86 1.42
C ILE A 104 -6.68 -5.64 2.06
N MET A 105 -5.70 -4.94 2.67
CA MET A 105 -4.55 -5.59 3.31
C MET A 105 -4.92 -6.30 4.61
N LYS A 106 -5.96 -5.86 5.33
CA LYS A 106 -6.46 -6.51 6.55
C LYS A 106 -7.29 -7.75 6.26
N ASP A 107 -7.97 -7.80 5.12
CA ASP A 107 -8.84 -8.90 4.70
C ASP A 107 -9.94 -9.26 5.73
N ASP A 108 -10.47 -8.25 6.43
CA ASP A 108 -11.46 -8.39 7.50
C ASP A 108 -12.92 -8.36 6.99
N TYR A 109 -13.13 -8.54 5.68
CA TYR A 109 -14.44 -8.45 5.03
C TYR A 109 -15.49 -9.40 5.61
N SER A 110 -15.08 -10.63 5.93
CA SER A 110 -15.99 -11.61 6.53
C SER A 110 -16.51 -11.16 7.90
N GLU A 111 -15.63 -10.58 8.73
CA GLU A 111 -15.99 -10.05 10.05
C GLU A 111 -16.94 -8.85 9.91
N ARG A 112 -16.62 -7.93 9.00
CA ARG A 112 -17.46 -6.75 8.68
C ARG A 112 -18.85 -7.15 8.17
N CYS A 113 -18.97 -8.30 7.50
CA CYS A 113 -20.25 -8.84 7.03
C CYS A 113 -20.96 -9.74 8.06
N GLY A 114 -20.39 -9.92 9.26
CA GLY A 114 -21.02 -10.63 10.38
C GLY A 114 -20.82 -12.14 10.38
N TYR A 115 -19.62 -12.62 10.03
CA TYR A 115 -19.31 -14.05 10.05
C TYR A 115 -19.46 -14.64 11.46
N ASP A 116 -20.21 -15.74 11.59
CA ASP A 116 -20.39 -16.41 12.87
C ASP A 116 -19.25 -17.40 13.13
N HIS A 117 -18.43 -17.11 14.12
CA HIS A 117 -17.30 -17.95 14.55
C HIS A 117 -17.68 -18.95 15.65
N ASN A 118 -18.95 -19.03 16.07
CA ASN A 118 -19.39 -19.91 17.16
C ASN A 118 -19.56 -21.37 16.69
N PHE A 119 -18.45 -21.97 16.26
CA PHE A 119 -18.34 -23.40 15.99
C PHE A 119 -16.89 -23.85 16.14
N GLU A 120 -16.71 -25.12 16.45
CA GLU A 120 -15.40 -25.75 16.55
C GLU A 120 -15.13 -26.60 15.32
N VAL A 121 -13.85 -26.66 14.95
CA VAL A 121 -13.35 -27.49 13.86
C VAL A 121 -12.37 -28.48 14.46
N PHE A 122 -12.58 -29.77 14.17
CA PHE A 122 -11.74 -30.85 14.67
C PHE A 122 -11.44 -31.85 13.55
N PHE A 123 -10.38 -32.63 13.72
CA PHE A 123 -9.93 -33.61 12.74
C PHE A 123 -10.24 -35.02 13.24
N VAL A 124 -10.98 -35.79 12.43
CA VAL A 124 -11.35 -37.18 12.71
C VAL A 124 -10.51 -38.10 11.82
N PRO A 125 -9.80 -39.10 12.37
CA PRO A 125 -9.00 -40.02 11.57
C PRO A 125 -9.88 -40.86 10.63
N ILE A 126 -9.41 -41.11 9.41
CA ILE A 126 -10.10 -41.96 8.43
C ILE A 126 -9.62 -43.40 8.63
N GLU A 127 -10.55 -44.34 8.81
CA GLU A 127 -10.21 -45.75 8.97
C GLU A 127 -9.39 -46.27 7.78
N GLY A 128 -8.23 -46.87 8.07
CA GLY A 128 -7.32 -47.43 7.07
C GLY A 128 -6.39 -46.43 6.38
N SER A 129 -6.35 -45.17 6.82
CA SER A 129 -5.45 -44.14 6.27
C SER A 129 -4.68 -43.41 7.38
N THR A 130 -3.54 -42.82 7.02
CA THR A 130 -2.82 -41.85 7.87
C THR A 130 -3.44 -40.45 7.81
N CYS A 131 -4.48 -40.26 6.99
CA CYS A 131 -5.17 -38.99 6.83
C CYS A 131 -6.32 -38.82 7.82
N SER A 132 -6.68 -37.57 8.10
CA SER A 132 -7.85 -37.18 8.88
C SER A 132 -8.79 -36.30 8.06
N THR A 133 -10.09 -36.42 8.32
CA THR A 133 -11.14 -35.56 7.77
C THR A 133 -11.40 -34.40 8.71
N MET A 134 -11.60 -33.20 8.14
CA MET A 134 -11.99 -32.03 8.92
C MET A 134 -13.51 -32.01 9.10
N GLU A 135 -13.97 -32.04 10.35
CA GLU A 135 -15.37 -31.92 10.73
C GLU A 135 -15.61 -30.62 11.54
N SER A 136 -16.87 -30.19 11.63
CA SER A 136 -17.25 -28.98 12.37
C SER A 136 -18.55 -29.18 13.14
N THR A 137 -18.63 -28.57 14.32
CA THR A 137 -19.86 -28.53 15.15
C THR A 137 -20.91 -27.57 14.60
N ALA A 138 -20.61 -26.81 13.55
CA ALA A 138 -21.50 -25.82 12.96
C ALA A 138 -22.83 -26.43 12.49
N THR A 139 -23.93 -25.83 12.94
CA THR A 139 -25.28 -26.20 12.52
C THR A 139 -25.51 -25.96 11.02
N LYS A 140 -26.50 -26.62 10.42
CA LYS A 140 -26.86 -26.40 9.01
C LYS A 140 -27.25 -24.94 8.74
N GLU A 141 -27.91 -24.30 9.70
CA GLU A 141 -28.31 -22.90 9.61
C GLU A 141 -27.12 -21.95 9.65
N GLN A 142 -26.18 -22.14 10.59
CA GLN A 142 -24.93 -21.38 10.64
C GLN A 142 -24.11 -21.54 9.36
N LYS A 143 -23.98 -22.77 8.83
CA LYS A 143 -23.30 -23.01 7.54
C LYS A 143 -23.95 -22.24 6.40
N LYS A 144 -25.29 -22.22 6.35
CA LYS A 144 -26.05 -21.46 5.34
C LYS A 144 -25.89 -19.94 5.51
N HIS A 145 -25.88 -19.45 6.75
CA HIS A 145 -25.65 -18.05 7.07
C HIS A 145 -24.24 -17.62 6.66
N ASN A 146 -23.20 -18.32 7.14
CA ASN A 146 -21.80 -18.04 6.84
C ASN A 146 -21.49 -18.13 5.35
N ARG A 147 -22.17 -19.02 4.61
CA ARG A 147 -22.06 -19.04 3.14
C ARG A 147 -22.54 -17.72 2.52
N LYS A 148 -23.70 -17.21 2.93
CA LYS A 148 -24.22 -15.91 2.45
C LYS A 148 -23.32 -14.75 2.88
N VAL A 149 -22.75 -14.81 4.09
CA VAL A 149 -21.80 -13.80 4.57
C VAL A 149 -20.55 -13.78 3.70
N ARG A 150 -20.00 -14.95 3.32
CA ARG A 150 -18.85 -15.04 2.40
C ARG A 150 -19.17 -14.46 1.02
N GLU A 151 -20.35 -14.75 0.48
CA GLU A 151 -20.79 -14.18 -0.80
C GLU A 151 -20.83 -12.64 -0.71
N LYS A 152 -21.40 -12.08 0.35
CA LYS A 152 -21.41 -10.63 0.59
C LYS A 152 -20.01 -10.04 0.83
N ALA A 153 -19.14 -10.74 1.54
CA ALA A 153 -17.77 -10.31 1.79
C ALA A 153 -16.99 -10.21 0.48
N ASN A 154 -17.15 -11.18 -0.42
CA ASN A 154 -16.55 -11.14 -1.75
C ASN A 154 -17.08 -9.97 -2.60
N GLU A 155 -18.40 -9.74 -2.58
CA GLU A 155 -19.01 -8.59 -3.27
C GLU A 155 -18.45 -7.26 -2.75
N LEU A 156 -18.29 -7.13 -1.42
CA LEU A 156 -17.73 -5.94 -0.79
C LEU A 156 -16.25 -5.75 -1.14
N GLN A 157 -15.46 -6.82 -1.08
CA GLN A 157 -14.04 -6.80 -1.45
C GLN A 157 -13.86 -6.37 -2.91
N GLU A 158 -14.64 -6.95 -3.83
CA GLU A 158 -14.60 -6.62 -5.25
C GLU A 158 -15.04 -5.15 -5.48
N ALA A 159 -16.06 -4.68 -4.77
CA ALA A 159 -16.50 -3.29 -4.86
C ALA A 159 -15.41 -2.31 -4.39
N GLU A 160 -14.77 -2.56 -3.25
CA GLU A 160 -13.68 -1.74 -2.73
C GLU A 160 -12.44 -1.77 -3.64
N TRP A 161 -12.13 -2.93 -4.22
CA TRP A 161 -11.05 -3.08 -5.19
C TRP A 161 -11.30 -2.25 -6.46
N ASN A 162 -12.51 -2.33 -7.00
CA ASN A 162 -12.90 -1.55 -8.18
C ASN A 162 -12.89 -0.05 -7.89
N GLU A 163 -13.41 0.38 -6.72
CA GLU A 163 -13.34 1.78 -6.30
C GLU A 163 -11.89 2.28 -6.22
N LEU A 164 -10.99 1.49 -5.61
CA LEU A 164 -9.57 1.82 -5.53
C LEU A 164 -8.99 2.03 -6.93
N MET A 165 -9.21 1.08 -7.84
CA MET A 165 -8.68 1.15 -9.21
C MET A 165 -9.25 2.32 -10.01
N ASP A 166 -10.53 2.64 -9.82
CA ASP A 166 -11.16 3.78 -10.45
C ASP A 166 -10.53 5.09 -9.98
N ILE A 167 -10.27 5.26 -8.67
CA ILE A 167 -9.60 6.46 -8.16
C ILE A 167 -8.17 6.55 -8.71
N LEU A 168 -7.41 5.45 -8.72
CA LEU A 168 -6.05 5.40 -9.26
C LEU A 168 -6.01 5.78 -10.75
N ARG A 169 -6.96 5.24 -11.54
CA ARG A 169 -7.00 5.41 -13.01
C ARG A 169 -7.50 6.78 -13.43
N SER A 170 -8.58 7.26 -12.82
CA SER A 170 -9.30 8.46 -13.24
C SER A 170 -8.73 9.73 -12.61
N ASN A 171 -8.48 9.72 -11.31
CA ASN A 171 -8.19 10.93 -10.57
C ASN A 171 -6.68 11.13 -10.45
N LEU A 172 -5.99 10.17 -9.83
CA LEU A 172 -4.55 10.27 -9.54
C LEU A 172 -3.69 10.50 -10.78
N ARG A 173 -4.06 9.85 -11.90
CA ARG A 173 -3.39 10.04 -13.19
C ARG A 173 -3.48 11.48 -13.72
N ASN A 174 -4.58 12.17 -13.43
CA ASN A 174 -4.92 13.47 -14.03
C ASN A 174 -4.62 14.67 -13.10
N TYR A 175 -4.02 14.47 -11.93
CA TYR A 175 -3.76 15.58 -10.99
C TYR A 175 -2.81 16.66 -11.50
N TRP A 176 -2.02 16.33 -12.54
CA TRP A 176 -0.96 17.18 -13.10
C TRP A 176 -1.21 17.60 -14.55
N THR A 177 -2.36 17.22 -15.13
CA THR A 177 -2.78 17.54 -16.50
C THR A 177 -3.92 18.52 -16.49
#